data_AF-A0A3A9FE58-F1
#
_entry.id   AF-A0A3A9FE58-F1
#
_cell.length_a   1.000
_cell.length_b   1.000
_cell.length_c   1.000
_cell.angle_alpha   90.00
_cell.angle_beta   90.00
_cell.angle_gamma   90.00
#
_symmetry.space_group_name_H-M   'P 1'
#
loop_
_entity.id
_entity.type
_entity.pdbx_description
1 polymer ?
#
loop_
_entity_poly.entity_id
_entity_poly.type
_entity_poly.pdbx_seq_one_letter_code
_entity_poly.pdbx_strand_id
1 'polypeptide(L)'
;MDSRIKRRAILISAGMILLVVFVTVLGNSSGLRRYLSKQEKSEENAPSEIDSLTEDGTGEAEAEEIGSYAKEGFAGSDPSLQVGDDLRAFLQDSTFFDRELSSYEKKLLEENDKSLYFVTTSVERDLRIQILDAKGTVVTGVPFVVELKEQGTYKDQDRDGIIYISNLSAGDYEVALGEVPDYETPKPTVVSVRDKVAYTAIPDITLLMKTEADIIAEEEDTGQRDAEEDADDTEIVDIRELGEEGQMGIDVSKWNGEIDWDRVRNAGITYAIIRCGYRGSSTGALVEDPYFRQNMQGALSAGLKVGIYFFTQATNEVEAVEEASMALALCRDYRVTYPIFIDTEGAGGNGRADGLDMETRTKVCQAFCRTVEDAGYSGGIYGSRNWFRTRLRMDELENYVIWLAEYREKPVYGGTYHLWQYTSSGNVDGIEGRVDLDISYLAY
;
A
#
# COMPACT_ATOMS: atom_id res chain seq x y z
N MET A 1 34.59 -24.69 -31.96
CA MET A 1 35.00 -24.82 -30.54
C MET A 1 34.06 -25.82 -29.86
N ASP A 2 34.62 -26.93 -29.40
CA ASP A 2 33.95 -28.21 -29.11
C ASP A 2 33.10 -28.18 -27.82
N SER A 3 31.87 -28.74 -27.87
CA SER A 3 30.86 -28.67 -26.81
C SER A 3 31.27 -29.38 -25.51
N ARG A 4 32.31 -30.22 -25.58
CA ARG A 4 32.88 -30.89 -24.40
C ARG A 4 33.68 -29.95 -23.49
N ILE A 5 34.20 -28.85 -24.01
CA ILE A 5 34.94 -27.85 -23.21
C ILE A 5 33.96 -26.99 -22.40
N LYS A 6 32.81 -26.63 -22.97
CA LYS A 6 31.76 -25.88 -22.24
C LYS A 6 31.15 -26.70 -21.09
N ARG A 7 30.92 -28.01 -21.28
CA ARG A 7 30.40 -28.88 -20.19
C ARG A 7 31.40 -29.09 -19.05
N ARG A 8 32.71 -29.06 -19.32
CA ARG A 8 33.74 -29.14 -18.26
C ARG A 8 33.91 -27.83 -17.50
N ALA A 9 33.71 -26.67 -18.13
CA ALA A 9 33.77 -25.37 -17.45
C ALA A 9 32.60 -25.16 -16.47
N ILE A 10 31.39 -25.62 -16.82
CA ILE A 10 30.19 -25.49 -15.95
C ILE A 10 30.28 -26.42 -14.72
N LEU A 11 30.88 -27.60 -14.85
CA LEU A 11 31.07 -28.51 -13.72
C LEU A 11 32.15 -28.02 -12.73
N ILE A 12 33.13 -27.23 -13.20
CA ILE A 12 34.16 -26.65 -12.33
C ILE A 12 33.61 -25.42 -11.57
N SER A 13 32.71 -24.63 -12.18
CA SER A 13 32.08 -23.48 -11.49
C SER A 13 31.06 -23.91 -10.43
N ALA A 14 30.29 -24.98 -10.68
CA ALA A 14 29.35 -25.52 -9.68
C ALA A 14 30.07 -26.12 -8.46
N GLY A 15 31.23 -26.74 -8.65
CA GLY A 15 32.06 -27.28 -7.56
C GLY A 15 32.65 -26.19 -6.64
N MET A 16 32.99 -25.02 -7.18
CA MET A 16 33.52 -23.89 -6.38
C MET A 16 32.42 -23.20 -5.55
N ILE A 17 31.20 -23.10 -6.06
CA ILE A 17 30.07 -22.49 -5.33
C ILE A 17 29.65 -23.36 -4.14
N LEU A 18 29.61 -24.68 -4.31
CA LEU A 18 29.33 -25.62 -3.21
C LEU A 18 30.40 -25.63 -2.12
N LEU A 19 31.68 -25.40 -2.47
CA LEU A 19 32.77 -25.33 -1.50
C LEU A 19 32.70 -24.04 -0.65
N VAL A 20 32.30 -22.91 -1.24
CA VAL A 20 32.15 -21.63 -0.53
C VAL A 20 30.98 -21.68 0.46
N VAL A 21 29.85 -22.28 0.07
CA VAL A 21 28.68 -22.46 0.96
C VAL A 21 29.01 -23.40 2.13
N PHE A 22 29.83 -24.44 1.91
CA PHE A 22 30.22 -25.37 2.97
C PHE A 22 31.18 -24.73 3.99
N VAL A 23 32.07 -23.81 3.56
CA VAL A 23 32.99 -23.09 4.44
C VAL A 23 32.27 -22.01 5.26
N THR A 24 31.25 -21.33 4.73
CA THR A 24 30.45 -20.35 5.50
C THR A 24 29.57 -21.03 6.55
N VAL A 25 28.96 -22.18 6.23
CA VAL A 25 28.10 -22.91 7.18
C VAL A 25 28.90 -23.53 8.33
N LEU A 26 30.10 -24.06 8.07
CA LEU A 26 30.93 -24.64 9.13
C LEU A 26 31.73 -23.59 9.93
N GLY A 27 32.12 -22.46 9.31
CA GLY A 27 32.82 -21.36 9.99
C GLY A 27 31.94 -20.65 11.04
N ASN A 28 30.63 -20.55 10.80
CA ASN A 28 29.70 -19.85 11.69
C ASN A 28 29.21 -20.68 12.89
N SER A 29 29.51 -21.98 12.95
CA SER A 29 29.10 -22.87 14.05
C SER A 29 29.79 -22.56 15.40
N SER A 30 30.88 -21.77 15.37
CA SER A 30 31.62 -21.36 16.57
C SER A 30 31.05 -20.10 17.26
N GLY A 31 30.31 -19.25 16.53
CA GLY A 31 29.64 -18.05 17.05
C GLY A 31 28.34 -18.35 17.78
N LEU A 32 27.54 -19.29 17.27
CA LEU A 32 26.24 -19.65 17.83
C LEU A 32 26.33 -20.25 19.24
N ARG A 33 27.36 -21.05 19.54
CA ARG A 33 27.60 -21.61 20.89
C ARG A 33 27.97 -20.55 21.94
N ARG A 34 28.53 -19.41 21.52
CA ARG A 34 28.84 -18.27 22.42
C ARG A 34 27.62 -17.42 22.72
N TYR A 35 26.63 -17.40 21.83
CA TYR A 35 25.40 -16.65 22.00
C TYR A 35 24.42 -17.39 22.93
N LEU A 36 24.27 -18.70 22.75
CA LEU A 36 23.36 -19.52 23.57
C LEU A 36 23.84 -19.69 25.02
N SER A 37 25.16 -19.78 25.25
CA SER A 37 25.70 -19.85 26.63
C SER A 37 25.63 -18.54 27.42
N LYS A 38 25.25 -17.43 26.76
CA LYS A 38 25.08 -16.12 27.41
C LYS A 38 23.64 -15.86 27.85
N GLN A 39 22.65 -16.54 27.25
CA GLN A 39 21.25 -16.48 27.68
C GLN A 39 20.94 -17.40 28.87
N GLU A 40 21.59 -18.57 28.98
CA GLU A 40 21.41 -19.47 30.14
C GLU A 40 21.98 -18.92 31.47
N LYS A 41 22.71 -17.79 31.45
CA LYS A 41 23.28 -17.17 32.67
C LYS A 41 22.53 -15.94 33.18
N SER A 42 21.49 -15.47 32.49
CA SER A 42 20.71 -14.29 32.90
C SER A 42 19.38 -14.62 33.60
N GLU A 43 18.95 -15.88 33.65
CA GLU A 43 17.69 -16.28 34.29
C GLU A 43 17.82 -16.76 35.76
N GLU A 44 19.03 -16.75 36.35
CA GLU A 44 19.24 -17.29 37.70
C GLU A 44 19.27 -16.25 38.85
N ASN A 45 18.92 -14.98 38.64
CA ASN A 45 18.87 -14.00 39.75
C ASN A 45 17.70 -13.02 39.63
N ALA A 46 16.54 -13.43 40.14
CA ALA A 46 15.47 -12.53 40.58
C ALA A 46 14.92 -13.03 41.93
N PRO A 47 14.96 -12.23 43.01
CA PRO A 47 14.21 -12.55 44.22
C PRO A 47 12.80 -11.94 44.15
N SER A 48 11.82 -12.77 44.50
CA SER A 48 10.42 -12.43 44.74
C SER A 48 10.23 -11.75 46.09
N GLU A 49 9.34 -10.75 46.18
CA GLU A 49 8.50 -10.58 47.38
C GLU A 49 7.30 -9.65 47.12
N ILE A 50 6.11 -10.20 47.35
CA ILE A 50 4.86 -9.51 47.66
C ILE A 50 4.80 -9.48 49.19
N ASP A 51 4.65 -8.30 49.81
CA ASP A 51 3.69 -7.95 50.87
C ASP A 51 4.12 -6.68 51.63
N SER A 52 3.14 -5.98 52.23
CA SER A 52 3.20 -4.80 53.11
C SER A 52 3.30 -3.43 52.38
N LEU A 53 2.49 -2.41 52.65
CA LEU A 53 1.70 -2.02 53.83
C LEU A 53 0.45 -1.22 53.42
N THR A 54 -0.68 -1.55 54.04
CA THR A 54 -1.77 -0.60 54.32
C THR A 54 -1.34 0.34 55.45
N GLU A 55 -1.54 1.65 55.32
CA GLU A 55 -2.07 2.49 56.42
C GLU A 55 -2.50 3.88 55.93
N ASP A 56 -3.58 4.34 56.57
CA ASP A 56 -4.42 5.50 56.30
C ASP A 56 -3.74 6.87 56.40
N GLY A 57 -4.31 7.84 55.69
CA GLY A 57 -4.05 9.27 55.88
C GLY A 57 -5.13 10.15 55.25
N THR A 58 -6.20 10.42 56.00
CA THR A 58 -7.30 11.35 55.68
C THR A 58 -6.84 12.80 55.54
N GLY A 59 -7.33 13.52 54.52
CA GLY A 59 -7.22 14.98 54.40
C GLY A 59 -8.08 15.53 53.27
N GLU A 60 -9.14 16.26 53.63
CA GLU A 60 -10.10 16.93 52.73
C GLU A 60 -9.54 18.20 52.06
N ALA A 61 -10.12 18.50 50.89
CA ALA A 61 -10.37 19.81 50.27
C ALA A 61 -9.18 20.66 49.77
N GLU A 62 -9.13 20.91 48.45
CA GLU A 62 -9.64 22.14 47.85
C GLU A 62 -9.74 21.99 46.32
N ALA A 63 -10.90 22.38 45.78
CA ALA A 63 -11.20 22.44 44.36
C ALA A 63 -11.02 23.89 43.88
N GLU A 64 -10.30 24.09 42.78
CA GLU A 64 -10.40 25.33 42.00
C GLU A 64 -10.91 25.02 40.59
N GLU A 65 -12.00 25.71 40.26
CA GLU A 65 -12.77 25.67 39.02
C GLU A 65 -11.94 26.11 37.81
N ILE A 66 -12.05 25.37 36.70
CA ILE A 66 -11.83 25.94 35.37
C ILE A 66 -13.18 25.94 34.65
N GLY A 67 -13.65 27.15 34.40
CA GLY A 67 -14.99 27.46 33.91
C GLY A 67 -15.31 26.95 32.52
N SER A 68 -16.57 26.57 32.38
CA SER A 68 -17.29 26.23 31.17
C SER A 68 -17.38 27.40 30.18
N TYR A 69 -17.10 27.14 28.90
CA TYR A 69 -17.82 27.77 27.79
C TYR A 69 -17.96 26.78 26.63
N ALA A 70 -19.10 26.09 26.58
CA ALA A 70 -19.61 25.45 25.38
C ALA A 70 -21.06 25.87 25.18
N LYS A 71 -21.31 26.65 24.12
CA LYS A 71 -22.54 26.73 23.29
C LYS A 71 -22.45 27.98 22.40
N GLU A 72 -22.73 27.99 21.11
CA GLU A 72 -23.59 27.22 20.17
C GLU A 72 -22.96 27.33 18.76
N GLY A 73 -23.11 26.46 17.75
CA GLY A 73 -23.81 25.21 17.44
C GLY A 73 -23.22 24.70 16.09
N PHE A 74 -23.21 23.42 15.73
CA PHE A 74 -24.37 22.67 15.24
C PHE A 74 -24.08 21.16 15.14
N ALA A 75 -25.07 20.38 15.60
CA ALA A 75 -25.46 18.99 15.30
C ALA A 75 -24.42 17.84 15.30
N GLY A 76 -24.36 17.11 16.42
CA GLY A 76 -23.80 15.75 16.49
C GLY A 76 -23.62 15.18 17.90
N SER A 77 -23.68 15.98 18.97
CA SER A 77 -23.40 15.52 20.33
C SER A 77 -24.66 15.27 21.15
N ASP A 78 -25.07 14.01 21.25
CA ASP A 78 -25.89 13.53 22.37
C ASP A 78 -24.95 13.12 23.52
N PRO A 79 -24.93 13.84 24.66
CA PRO A 79 -24.10 13.51 25.82
C PRO A 79 -24.54 12.23 26.56
N SER A 80 -25.66 11.61 26.17
CA SER A 80 -26.12 10.34 26.74
C SER A 80 -25.48 9.10 26.09
N LEU A 81 -24.64 9.28 25.06
CA LEU A 81 -23.89 8.20 24.39
C LEU A 81 -22.47 7.99 24.95
N GLN A 82 -22.07 8.73 25.98
CA GLN A 82 -20.77 8.55 26.62
C GLN A 82 -20.86 7.38 27.61
N VAL A 83 -20.66 6.17 27.09
CA VAL A 83 -20.45 4.95 27.89
C VAL A 83 -18.97 4.58 27.83
N GLY A 84 -18.27 4.69 28.95
CA GLY A 84 -16.98 4.04 29.20
C GLY A 84 -15.79 4.97 29.41
N ASP A 85 -15.53 5.34 30.66
CA ASP A 85 -14.27 5.98 31.13
C ASP A 85 -13.09 4.99 31.22
N ASP A 86 -13.18 3.83 30.58
CA ASP A 86 -12.12 2.82 30.58
C ASP A 86 -11.44 2.77 29.21
N LEU A 87 -10.35 3.53 29.08
CA LEU A 87 -9.48 3.59 27.88
C LEU A 87 -8.81 2.23 27.55
N ARG A 88 -9.03 1.18 28.34
CA ARG A 88 -8.58 -0.20 28.06
C ARG A 88 -9.71 -1.19 27.81
N ALA A 89 -10.98 -0.76 27.88
CA ALA A 89 -12.13 -1.65 27.66
C ALA A 89 -12.13 -2.31 26.27
N PHE A 90 -11.59 -1.64 25.26
CA PHE A 90 -11.46 -2.19 23.90
C PHE A 90 -10.50 -3.41 23.81
N LEU A 91 -9.54 -3.53 24.73
CA LEU A 91 -8.62 -4.68 24.79
C LEU A 91 -9.30 -5.93 25.40
N GLN A 92 -10.45 -5.75 26.05
CA GLN A 92 -11.22 -6.83 26.67
C GLN A 92 -12.48 -7.17 25.87
N ASP A 93 -12.83 -6.35 24.89
CA ASP A 93 -13.91 -6.63 23.97
C ASP A 93 -13.43 -7.62 22.91
N SER A 94 -13.80 -8.91 23.09
CA SER A 94 -13.48 -9.97 22.15
C SER A 94 -14.10 -9.78 20.77
N THR A 95 -15.05 -8.84 20.62
CA THR A 95 -15.67 -8.47 19.35
C THR A 95 -15.03 -7.24 18.69
N PHE A 96 -14.10 -6.57 19.36
CA PHE A 96 -13.41 -5.39 18.81
C PHE A 96 -12.51 -5.73 17.61
N PHE A 97 -11.96 -6.95 17.58
CA PHE A 97 -11.24 -7.50 16.43
C PHE A 97 -12.11 -8.32 15.48
N ASP A 98 -13.42 -8.46 15.77
CA ASP A 98 -14.36 -9.12 14.87
C ASP A 98 -14.77 -8.13 13.78
N ARG A 99 -13.83 -7.85 12.86
CA ARG A 99 -14.23 -7.43 11.53
C ARG A 99 -15.09 -8.56 10.97
N GLU A 100 -16.34 -8.29 10.60
CA GLU A 100 -17.15 -9.28 9.90
C GLU A 100 -16.41 -9.71 8.63
N LEU A 101 -15.78 -10.88 8.72
CA LEU A 101 -15.10 -11.49 7.59
C LEU A 101 -16.14 -11.74 6.50
N SER A 102 -15.80 -11.37 5.27
CA SER A 102 -16.63 -11.67 4.12
C SER A 102 -16.90 -13.18 4.06
N SER A 103 -17.97 -13.60 3.40
CA SER A 103 -18.27 -15.03 3.21
C SER A 103 -17.12 -15.81 2.55
N TYR A 104 -16.20 -15.11 1.90
CA TYR A 104 -15.01 -15.65 1.26
C TYR A 104 -13.82 -15.70 2.23
N GLU A 105 -13.58 -14.67 3.05
CA GLU A 105 -12.54 -14.67 4.09
C GLU A 105 -12.80 -15.75 5.15
N LYS A 106 -14.08 -16.01 5.47
CA LYS A 106 -14.48 -17.15 6.31
C LYS A 106 -14.12 -18.51 5.70
N LYS A 107 -13.97 -18.58 4.37
CA LYS A 107 -13.63 -19.79 3.63
C LYS A 107 -12.13 -20.00 3.46
N LEU A 108 -11.33 -18.93 3.37
CA LEU A 108 -9.85 -19.06 3.36
C LEU A 108 -9.28 -19.53 4.70
N LEU A 109 -9.98 -19.22 5.79
CA LEU A 109 -9.62 -19.71 7.12
C LEU A 109 -9.94 -21.20 7.33
N GLU A 110 -10.68 -21.84 6.42
CA GLU A 110 -10.81 -23.30 6.40
C GLU A 110 -9.57 -23.88 5.72
N GLU A 111 -8.63 -24.39 6.53
CA GLU A 111 -7.39 -25.02 6.10
C GLU A 111 -7.65 -26.22 5.16
N ASN A 112 -7.71 -25.97 3.85
CA ASN A 112 -7.59 -27.01 2.84
C ASN A 112 -6.64 -26.54 1.74
N ASP A 113 -5.37 -26.92 1.85
CA ASP A 113 -4.24 -26.54 0.96
C ASP A 113 -4.41 -27.03 -0.50
N LYS A 114 -5.56 -27.64 -0.81
CA LYS A 114 -5.95 -28.16 -2.12
C LYS A 114 -7.16 -27.46 -2.73
N SER A 115 -7.82 -26.55 -2.01
CA SER A 115 -8.95 -25.80 -2.58
C SER A 115 -8.44 -24.67 -3.46
N LEU A 116 -8.99 -24.60 -4.68
CA LEU A 116 -8.74 -23.52 -5.61
C LEU A 116 -9.85 -22.49 -5.55
N TYR A 117 -9.47 -21.25 -5.80
CA TYR A 117 -10.35 -20.12 -5.97
C TYR A 117 -10.02 -19.46 -7.29
N PHE A 118 -11.00 -18.77 -7.89
CA PHE A 118 -10.67 -17.87 -8.98
C PHE A 118 -11.25 -16.49 -8.71
N VAL A 119 -10.44 -15.47 -8.97
CA VAL A 119 -10.84 -14.07 -8.95
C VAL A 119 -10.93 -13.61 -10.39
N THR A 120 -12.05 -12.99 -10.72
CA THR A 120 -12.30 -12.47 -12.06
C THR A 120 -12.37 -10.95 -12.03
N THR A 121 -11.54 -10.32 -12.84
CA THR A 121 -11.57 -8.87 -13.07
C THR A 121 -11.96 -8.65 -14.51
N SER A 122 -13.02 -7.88 -14.75
CA SER A 122 -13.38 -7.44 -16.10
C SER A 122 -13.14 -5.96 -16.25
N VAL A 123 -12.43 -5.59 -17.32
CA VAL A 123 -12.22 -4.22 -17.73
C VAL A 123 -12.39 -4.14 -19.25
N GLU A 124 -13.31 -3.28 -19.67
CA GLU A 124 -13.82 -3.30 -21.04
C GLU A 124 -14.29 -4.71 -21.46
N ARG A 125 -13.87 -5.12 -22.65
CA ARG A 125 -14.14 -6.40 -23.30
C ARG A 125 -13.17 -7.49 -22.87
N ASP A 126 -12.34 -7.21 -21.88
CA ASP A 126 -11.31 -8.12 -21.44
C ASP A 126 -11.67 -8.65 -20.05
N LEU A 127 -11.52 -9.96 -19.90
CA LEU A 127 -11.74 -10.69 -18.68
C LEU A 127 -10.43 -11.35 -18.27
N ARG A 128 -9.96 -11.00 -17.08
CA ARG A 128 -8.80 -11.60 -16.43
C ARG A 128 -9.28 -12.54 -15.34
N ILE A 129 -8.76 -13.76 -15.34
CA ILE A 129 -9.12 -14.80 -14.38
C ILE A 129 -7.84 -15.28 -13.72
N GLN A 130 -7.69 -15.01 -12.43
CA GLN A 130 -6.58 -15.51 -11.64
C GLN A 130 -7.02 -16.70 -10.80
N ILE A 131 -6.16 -17.72 -10.71
CA ILE A 131 -6.45 -18.94 -9.96
C ILE A 131 -5.55 -18.96 -8.74
N LEU A 132 -6.19 -18.95 -7.57
CA LEU A 132 -5.55 -18.78 -6.27
C LEU A 132 -5.67 -20.06 -5.44
N ASP A 133 -4.68 -20.31 -4.60
CA ASP A 133 -4.77 -21.31 -3.54
C ASP A 133 -5.56 -20.77 -2.33
N ALA A 134 -5.70 -21.60 -1.29
CA ALA A 134 -6.34 -21.22 -0.03
C ALA A 134 -5.62 -20.09 0.72
N LYS A 135 -4.41 -19.71 0.32
CA LYS A 135 -3.63 -18.60 0.89
C LYS A 135 -3.73 -17.33 0.02
N GLY A 136 -4.55 -17.33 -1.04
CA GLY A 136 -4.64 -16.20 -1.96
C GLY A 136 -3.40 -16.04 -2.86
N THR A 137 -2.56 -17.07 -2.97
CA THR A 137 -1.40 -17.05 -3.84
C THR A 137 -1.76 -17.63 -5.20
N VAL A 138 -1.31 -16.97 -6.27
CA VAL A 138 -1.54 -17.45 -7.64
C VAL A 138 -0.86 -18.81 -7.80
N VAL A 139 -1.63 -19.81 -8.20
CA VAL A 139 -1.12 -21.16 -8.42
C VAL A 139 -0.44 -21.21 -9.77
N THR A 140 0.86 -21.44 -9.79
CA THR A 140 1.66 -21.51 -11.02
C THR A 140 2.12 -22.95 -11.32
N GLY A 141 2.57 -23.21 -12.55
CA GLY A 141 3.08 -24.51 -12.99
C GLY A 141 2.01 -25.55 -13.33
N VAL A 142 0.74 -25.26 -13.05
CA VAL A 142 -0.42 -26.11 -13.36
C VAL A 142 -1.15 -25.56 -14.59
N PRO A 143 -1.43 -26.38 -15.62
CA PRO A 143 -2.18 -25.92 -16.79
C PRO A 143 -3.67 -25.88 -16.46
N PHE A 144 -4.20 -24.69 -16.20
CA PHE A 144 -5.61 -24.49 -15.94
C PHE A 144 -6.44 -24.37 -17.20
N VAL A 145 -7.71 -24.77 -17.08
CA VAL A 145 -8.69 -24.70 -18.15
C VAL A 145 -9.95 -24.06 -17.57
N VAL A 146 -10.38 -22.96 -18.16
CA VAL A 146 -11.61 -22.25 -17.77
C VAL A 146 -12.62 -22.34 -18.89
N GLU A 147 -13.87 -22.59 -18.53
CA GLU A 147 -15.02 -22.56 -19.42
C GLU A 147 -15.82 -21.27 -19.16
N LEU A 148 -16.02 -20.48 -20.22
CA LEU A 148 -17.05 -19.45 -20.26
C LEU A 148 -18.23 -20.04 -21.00
N LYS A 149 -19.35 -20.18 -20.28
CA LYS A 149 -20.60 -20.69 -20.84
C LYS A 149 -20.97 -19.93 -22.11
N GLU A 150 -21.32 -20.67 -23.16
CA GLU A 150 -21.69 -20.14 -24.49
C GLU A 150 -20.56 -19.46 -25.31
N GLN A 151 -19.39 -19.19 -24.73
CA GLN A 151 -18.22 -18.65 -25.46
C GLN A 151 -17.18 -19.71 -25.80
N GLY A 152 -16.93 -20.64 -24.88
CA GLY A 152 -16.00 -21.74 -25.08
C GLY A 152 -14.98 -21.88 -23.96
N THR A 153 -13.87 -22.52 -24.29
CA THR A 153 -12.86 -22.96 -23.32
C THR A 153 -11.53 -22.25 -23.55
N TYR A 154 -10.96 -21.72 -22.48
CA TYR A 154 -9.71 -20.98 -22.43
C TYR A 154 -8.70 -21.72 -21.57
N LYS A 155 -7.42 -21.64 -21.93
CA LYS A 155 -6.36 -22.40 -21.27
C LYS A 155 -5.24 -21.46 -20.84
N ASP A 156 -4.76 -21.68 -19.64
CA ASP A 156 -3.52 -21.12 -19.15
C ASP A 156 -2.35 -21.84 -19.86
N GLN A 157 -1.73 -21.16 -20.82
CA GLN A 157 -0.70 -21.76 -21.69
C GLN A 157 0.70 -21.65 -21.09
N ASP A 158 0.96 -20.54 -20.44
CA ASP A 158 2.18 -20.16 -19.74
C ASP A 158 2.27 -20.72 -18.33
N ARG A 159 1.16 -21.26 -17.80
CA ARG A 159 1.05 -21.87 -16.47
C ARG A 159 1.40 -20.87 -15.37
N ASP A 160 1.01 -19.62 -15.58
CA ASP A 160 1.20 -18.56 -14.61
C ASP A 160 0.00 -18.42 -13.67
N GLY A 161 -1.04 -19.25 -13.83
CA GLY A 161 -2.26 -19.21 -13.04
C GLY A 161 -3.21 -18.08 -13.44
N ILE A 162 -2.96 -17.41 -14.57
CA ILE A 162 -3.72 -16.26 -15.05
C ILE A 162 -4.20 -16.54 -16.48
N ILE A 163 -5.51 -16.35 -16.71
CA ILE A 163 -6.11 -16.50 -18.02
C ILE A 163 -6.69 -15.15 -18.44
N TYR A 164 -6.19 -14.63 -19.55
CA TYR A 164 -6.72 -13.43 -20.20
C TYR A 164 -7.63 -13.82 -21.37
N ILE A 165 -8.83 -13.26 -21.36
CA ILE A 165 -9.83 -13.46 -22.40
C ILE A 165 -10.22 -12.09 -22.93
N SER A 166 -9.72 -11.76 -24.12
CA SER A 166 -9.96 -10.44 -24.73
C SER A 166 -11.12 -10.45 -25.73
N ASN A 167 -11.65 -9.26 -26.01
CA ASN A 167 -12.68 -9.00 -27.03
C ASN A 167 -14.03 -9.72 -26.79
N LEU A 168 -14.39 -9.96 -25.53
CA LEU A 168 -15.73 -10.40 -25.15
C LEU A 168 -16.76 -9.30 -25.45
N SER A 169 -17.97 -9.71 -25.81
CA SER A 169 -19.08 -8.76 -25.91
C SER A 169 -19.51 -8.35 -24.51
N ALA A 170 -20.11 -7.18 -24.34
CA ALA A 170 -20.72 -6.85 -23.06
C ALA A 170 -21.83 -7.84 -22.71
N GLY A 171 -21.86 -8.31 -21.46
CA GLY A 171 -22.82 -9.29 -20.99
C GLY A 171 -22.36 -10.02 -19.73
N ASP A 172 -23.25 -10.83 -19.18
CA ASP A 172 -22.94 -11.69 -18.04
C ASP A 172 -22.45 -13.05 -18.52
N TYR A 173 -21.30 -13.47 -18.01
CA TYR A 173 -20.64 -14.72 -18.34
C TYR A 173 -20.54 -15.62 -17.11
N GLU A 174 -21.05 -16.84 -17.22
CA GLU A 174 -20.83 -17.86 -16.20
C GLU A 174 -19.46 -18.50 -16.45
N VAL A 175 -18.55 -18.30 -15.50
CA VAL A 175 -17.18 -18.78 -15.50
C VAL A 175 -17.08 -20.02 -14.63
N ALA A 176 -16.53 -21.11 -15.18
CA ALA A 176 -16.29 -22.35 -14.46
C ALA A 176 -14.85 -22.82 -14.65
N LEU A 177 -14.19 -23.24 -13.55
CA LEU A 177 -12.89 -23.88 -13.62
C LEU A 177 -13.07 -25.37 -13.93
N GLY A 178 -12.39 -25.86 -14.97
CA GLY A 178 -12.37 -27.28 -15.31
C GLY A 178 -11.72 -28.13 -14.22
N GLU A 179 -11.97 -29.43 -14.21
CA GLU A 179 -11.39 -30.34 -13.21
C GLU A 179 -9.85 -30.28 -13.22
N VAL A 180 -9.27 -30.02 -12.06
CA VAL A 180 -7.83 -29.98 -11.86
C VAL A 180 -7.43 -31.16 -10.96
N PRO A 181 -6.56 -32.08 -11.42
CA PRO A 181 -6.10 -33.18 -10.59
C PRO A 181 -5.48 -32.68 -9.29
N ASP A 182 -5.80 -33.34 -8.19
CA ASP A 182 -5.32 -33.04 -6.83
C ASP A 182 -5.86 -31.77 -6.17
N TYR A 183 -6.73 -31.01 -6.84
CA TYR A 183 -7.35 -29.80 -6.31
C TYR A 183 -8.89 -29.88 -6.28
N GLU A 184 -9.49 -29.20 -5.31
CA GLU A 184 -10.93 -28.94 -5.28
C GLU A 184 -11.24 -27.67 -6.06
N THR A 185 -12.12 -27.75 -7.05
CA THR A 185 -12.46 -26.60 -7.89
C THR A 185 -13.61 -25.79 -7.29
N PRO A 186 -13.59 -24.45 -7.43
CA PRO A 186 -14.66 -23.59 -6.94
C PRO A 186 -15.92 -23.75 -7.78
N LYS A 187 -17.06 -23.33 -7.22
CA LYS A 187 -18.33 -23.30 -7.95
C LYS A 187 -18.29 -22.26 -9.08
N PRO A 188 -19.06 -22.46 -10.17
CA PRO A 188 -19.19 -21.46 -11.21
C PRO A 188 -19.70 -20.12 -10.66
N THR A 189 -19.17 -19.02 -11.19
CA THR A 189 -19.49 -17.65 -10.79
C THR A 189 -19.88 -16.83 -12.01
N VAL A 190 -20.83 -15.92 -11.87
CA VAL A 190 -21.24 -15.00 -12.93
C VAL A 190 -20.40 -13.73 -12.87
N VAL A 191 -19.86 -13.33 -14.02
CA VAL A 191 -19.03 -12.14 -14.18
C VAL A 191 -19.61 -11.26 -15.27
N SER A 192 -19.83 -9.99 -14.97
CA SER A 192 -20.31 -9.02 -15.95
C SER A 192 -19.14 -8.38 -16.70
N VAL A 193 -19.09 -8.57 -18.01
CA VAL A 193 -18.20 -7.85 -18.93
C VAL A 193 -18.93 -6.65 -19.50
N ARG A 194 -18.26 -5.49 -19.60
CA ARG A 194 -18.87 -4.23 -20.01
C ARG A 194 -18.21 -3.68 -21.26
N ASP A 195 -18.96 -3.01 -22.13
CA ASP A 195 -18.40 -2.46 -23.39
C ASP A 195 -17.40 -1.29 -23.18
N LYS A 196 -17.25 -0.82 -21.94
CA LYS A 196 -16.36 0.27 -21.53
C LYS A 196 -15.71 -0.08 -20.20
N VAL A 197 -14.54 0.49 -19.90
CA VAL A 197 -13.93 0.36 -18.57
C VAL A 197 -14.96 0.85 -17.56
N ALA A 198 -15.35 -0.03 -16.64
CA ALA A 198 -15.99 0.42 -15.43
C ALA A 198 -14.89 0.91 -14.52
N TYR A 199 -14.77 2.22 -14.40
CA TYR A 199 -13.92 2.85 -13.38
C TYR A 199 -14.65 2.75 -12.03
N THR A 200 -15.03 1.54 -11.64
CA THR A 200 -15.75 1.27 -10.40
C THR A 200 -14.88 0.37 -9.54
N ALA A 201 -14.80 0.68 -8.24
CA ALA A 201 -14.04 -0.13 -7.30
C ALA A 201 -14.46 -1.60 -7.36
N ILE A 202 -13.48 -2.49 -7.36
CA ILE A 202 -13.66 -3.94 -7.33
C ILE A 202 -14.00 -4.35 -5.88
N PRO A 203 -15.21 -4.88 -5.60
CA PRO A 203 -15.66 -5.14 -4.22
C PRO A 203 -14.76 -6.09 -3.42
N ASP A 204 -14.14 -7.06 -4.08
CA ASP A 204 -13.33 -8.11 -3.46
C ASP A 204 -11.82 -7.94 -3.73
N ILE A 205 -11.36 -6.70 -3.99
CA ILE A 205 -9.93 -6.42 -4.22
C ILE A 205 -9.04 -6.83 -3.05
N THR A 206 -9.59 -6.87 -1.83
CA THR A 206 -8.87 -7.27 -0.62
C THR A 206 -8.28 -8.67 -0.70
N LEU A 207 -8.80 -9.52 -1.57
CA LEU A 207 -8.32 -10.89 -1.80
C LEU A 207 -7.03 -10.96 -2.61
N LEU A 208 -6.73 -9.90 -3.36
CA LEU A 208 -5.52 -9.77 -4.17
C LEU A 208 -4.41 -9.03 -3.44
N MET A 209 -4.74 -8.40 -2.30
CA MET A 209 -3.77 -7.70 -1.47
C MET A 209 -2.82 -8.70 -0.84
N LYS A 210 -1.55 -8.35 -0.86
CA LYS A 210 -0.46 -9.05 -0.19
C LYS A 210 0.13 -8.15 0.88
N THR A 211 0.84 -8.77 1.80
CA THR A 211 1.73 -8.11 2.73
C THR A 211 3.18 -8.32 2.28
N GLU A 212 4.11 -7.55 2.85
CA GLU A 212 5.54 -7.78 2.61
C GLU A 212 6.03 -9.14 3.12
N ALA A 213 5.27 -9.84 3.97
CA ALA A 213 5.58 -11.21 4.37
C ALA A 213 5.28 -12.25 3.27
N ASP A 214 4.45 -11.90 2.28
CA ASP A 214 4.02 -12.79 1.20
C ASP A 214 4.89 -12.68 -0.06
N ILE A 215 5.84 -11.75 -0.08
CA ILE A 215 6.66 -11.38 -1.26
C ILE A 215 8.11 -11.10 -0.86
N ILE A 216 8.97 -10.87 -1.86
CA ILE A 216 10.34 -10.39 -1.66
C ILE A 216 10.33 -8.86 -1.83
N ALA A 217 10.20 -8.13 -0.72
CA ALA A 217 9.95 -6.68 -0.75
C ALA A 217 11.02 -5.88 -1.52
N GLU A 218 12.29 -6.28 -1.41
CA GLU A 218 13.41 -5.63 -2.11
C GLU A 218 13.38 -5.80 -3.64
N GLU A 219 12.64 -6.78 -4.17
CA GLU A 219 12.44 -6.96 -5.61
C GLU A 219 11.16 -6.27 -6.12
N GLU A 220 10.24 -5.93 -5.22
CA GLU A 220 8.91 -5.42 -5.58
C GLU A 220 8.72 -3.93 -5.29
N ASP A 221 9.31 -3.40 -4.21
CA ASP A 221 9.23 -1.98 -3.83
C ASP A 221 10.51 -1.25 -4.24
N THR A 222 10.61 -0.94 -5.55
CA THR A 222 11.84 -0.41 -6.17
C THR A 222 11.72 1.02 -6.68
N GLY A 223 10.79 1.81 -6.13
CA GLY A 223 10.58 3.20 -6.52
C GLY A 223 11.86 4.05 -6.43
N GLN A 224 12.03 4.96 -7.39
CA GLN A 224 13.15 5.88 -7.47
C GLN A 224 12.71 7.32 -7.23
N ARG A 225 13.59 8.11 -6.60
CA ARG A 225 13.38 9.53 -6.34
C ARG A 225 13.87 10.37 -7.51
N ASP A 226 13.19 10.30 -8.65
CA ASP A 226 13.62 10.96 -9.89
C ASP A 226 13.69 12.50 -9.76
N ALA A 227 12.96 13.08 -8.80
CA ALA A 227 13.04 14.50 -8.48
C ALA A 227 14.41 14.92 -7.90
N GLU A 228 15.13 14.02 -7.22
CA GLU A 228 16.50 14.31 -6.73
C GLU A 228 17.48 14.50 -7.89
N GLU A 229 17.27 13.82 -9.02
CA GLU A 229 18.12 13.96 -10.20
C GLU A 229 17.91 15.29 -10.97
N ASP A 230 16.71 15.88 -10.89
CA ASP A 230 16.38 17.19 -11.48
C ASP A 230 16.51 18.35 -10.48
N ALA A 231 16.98 18.10 -9.26
CA ALA A 231 17.21 19.13 -8.26
C ALA A 231 18.31 20.12 -8.70
N ASP A 232 18.27 21.36 -8.18
CA ASP A 232 19.31 22.37 -8.46
C ASP A 232 20.11 22.80 -7.22
N ASP A 233 20.04 22.00 -6.16
CA ASP A 233 20.66 22.25 -4.86
C ASP A 233 20.21 23.55 -4.17
N THR A 234 19.11 24.19 -4.63
CA THR A 234 18.53 25.39 -4.00
C THR A 234 17.30 25.10 -3.15
N GLU A 235 16.91 23.82 -3.01
CA GLU A 235 15.75 23.43 -2.23
C GLU A 235 15.82 23.94 -0.78
N ILE A 236 14.67 24.36 -0.28
CA ILE A 236 14.50 24.69 1.12
C ILE A 236 14.23 23.39 1.85
N VAL A 237 15.01 23.09 2.90
CA VAL A 237 14.87 21.85 3.65
C VAL A 237 14.12 22.02 4.98
N ASP A 238 13.82 23.26 5.35
CA ASP A 238 13.11 23.59 6.58
C ASP A 238 11.58 23.72 6.35
N ILE A 239 10.82 23.55 7.43
CA ILE A 239 9.38 23.86 7.46
C ILE A 239 9.19 25.37 7.19
N ARG A 240 8.20 25.71 6.36
CA ARG A 240 7.93 27.11 5.98
C ARG A 240 6.70 27.65 6.70
N GLU A 241 6.77 28.89 7.17
CA GLU A 241 5.58 29.63 7.60
C GLU A 241 4.91 30.28 6.39
N LEU A 242 3.79 29.71 5.93
CA LEU A 242 3.11 30.12 4.69
C LEU A 242 1.91 31.05 4.92
N GLY A 243 1.46 31.23 6.17
CA GLY A 243 0.26 32.02 6.48
C GLY A 243 -0.98 31.50 5.75
N GLU A 244 -1.70 32.38 5.05
CA GLU A 244 -2.87 32.01 4.23
C GLU A 244 -2.49 31.51 2.83
N GLU A 245 -1.19 31.51 2.46
CA GLU A 245 -0.74 31.19 1.10
C GLU A 245 -0.62 29.68 0.85
N GLY A 246 -0.62 28.85 1.90
CA GLY A 246 -0.55 27.39 1.77
C GLY A 246 -0.54 26.67 3.10
N GLN A 247 -0.75 25.35 3.05
CA GLN A 247 -0.72 24.45 4.21
C GLN A 247 0.55 23.61 4.16
N MET A 248 1.22 23.49 5.30
CA MET A 248 2.40 22.63 5.44
C MET A 248 1.99 21.18 5.67
N GLY A 249 2.57 20.28 4.89
CA GLY A 249 2.35 18.85 4.99
C GLY A 249 3.62 18.04 4.83
N ILE A 250 3.44 16.74 4.98
CA ILE A 250 4.45 15.71 4.72
C ILE A 250 3.81 14.57 3.93
N ASP A 251 4.62 13.79 3.25
CA ASP A 251 4.23 12.46 2.79
C ASP A 251 5.11 11.38 3.43
N VAL A 252 4.47 10.28 3.82
CA VAL A 252 5.11 9.24 4.64
C VAL A 252 4.73 7.83 4.21
N SER A 253 5.61 6.89 4.52
CA SER A 253 5.50 5.46 4.20
C SER A 253 6.25 4.62 5.22
N LYS A 254 6.40 3.32 4.96
CA LYS A 254 7.31 2.45 5.74
C LYS A 254 8.74 2.98 5.89
N TRP A 255 9.20 3.80 4.94
CA TRP A 255 10.57 4.32 4.94
C TRP A 255 10.83 5.32 6.09
N ASN A 256 9.77 5.86 6.70
CA ASN A 256 9.88 6.80 7.81
C ASN A 256 9.80 6.12 9.19
N GLY A 257 9.51 4.81 9.24
CA GLY A 257 9.42 4.05 10.48
C GLY A 257 8.30 4.52 11.43
N GLU A 258 8.53 4.40 12.73
CA GLU A 258 7.60 4.87 13.76
C GLU A 258 7.62 6.41 13.85
N ILE A 259 6.42 7.01 13.93
CA ILE A 259 6.24 8.46 13.93
C ILE A 259 5.52 8.91 15.22
N ASP A 260 6.10 9.91 15.90
CA ASP A 260 5.44 10.64 16.98
C ASP A 260 4.59 11.77 16.39
N TRP A 261 3.31 11.46 16.15
CA TRP A 261 2.38 12.36 15.47
C TRP A 261 2.03 13.63 16.25
N ASP A 262 2.09 13.59 17.58
CA ASP A 262 1.86 14.77 18.41
C ASP A 262 3.01 15.77 18.22
N ARG A 263 4.25 15.30 18.17
CA ARG A 263 5.42 16.14 17.86
C ARG A 263 5.38 16.67 16.44
N VAL A 264 4.99 15.84 15.47
CA VAL A 264 4.78 16.27 14.07
C VAL A 264 3.75 17.41 14.00
N ARG A 265 2.61 17.26 14.70
CA ARG A 265 1.59 18.31 14.78
C ARG A 265 2.14 19.60 15.39
N ASN A 266 2.89 19.48 16.48
CA ASN A 266 3.51 20.61 17.19
C ASN A 266 4.62 21.29 16.37
N ALA A 267 5.25 20.58 15.44
CA ALA A 267 6.22 21.13 14.49
C ALA A 267 5.55 22.00 13.39
N GLY A 268 4.22 22.09 13.36
CA GLY A 268 3.48 22.94 12.43
C GLY A 268 2.94 22.21 11.20
N ILE A 269 3.07 20.88 11.15
CA ILE A 269 2.47 20.06 10.09
C ILE A 269 0.94 20.02 10.27
N THR A 270 0.21 20.18 9.17
CA THR A 270 -1.25 20.31 9.15
C THR A 270 -1.96 19.18 8.42
N TYR A 271 -1.26 18.51 7.50
CA TYR A 271 -1.76 17.32 6.81
C TYR A 271 -0.63 16.32 6.54
N ALA A 272 -1.02 15.07 6.24
CA ALA A 272 -0.12 14.04 5.76
C ALA A 272 -0.71 13.30 4.55
N ILE A 273 0.09 13.00 3.52
CA ILE A 273 -0.27 12.07 2.44
C ILE A 273 0.43 10.74 2.72
N ILE A 274 -0.33 9.69 2.99
CA ILE A 274 0.21 8.44 3.54
C ILE A 274 0.20 7.35 2.46
N ARG A 275 1.34 6.65 2.26
CA ARG A 275 1.39 5.52 1.34
C ARG A 275 0.46 4.42 1.81
N CYS A 276 -0.54 4.07 1.01
CA CYS A 276 -1.45 2.98 1.33
C CYS A 276 -0.95 1.63 0.80
N GLY A 277 -0.20 1.66 -0.29
CA GLY A 277 0.35 0.46 -0.90
C GLY A 277 1.09 0.77 -2.17
N TYR A 278 1.50 -0.30 -2.81
CA TYR A 278 2.23 -0.27 -4.06
C TYR A 278 1.90 -1.47 -4.92
N ARG A 279 2.10 -1.34 -6.23
CA ARG A 279 2.14 -2.48 -7.13
C ARG A 279 3.58 -2.89 -7.34
N GLY A 280 3.86 -4.17 -7.13
CA GLY A 280 5.18 -4.75 -7.25
C GLY A 280 5.81 -4.55 -8.63
N SER A 281 7.06 -4.09 -8.64
CA SER A 281 7.86 -3.86 -9.84
C SER A 281 8.16 -5.13 -10.62
N SER A 282 8.16 -6.31 -9.99
CA SER A 282 8.55 -7.58 -10.60
C SER A 282 7.32 -8.43 -10.93
N THR A 283 6.51 -8.80 -9.94
CA THR A 283 5.36 -9.69 -10.14
C THR A 283 4.05 -8.94 -10.41
N GLY A 284 3.97 -7.67 -10.02
CA GLY A 284 2.73 -6.91 -10.04
C GLY A 284 1.75 -7.24 -8.94
N ALA A 285 2.24 -7.84 -7.86
CA ALA A 285 1.49 -7.98 -6.62
C ALA A 285 0.97 -6.61 -6.13
N LEU A 286 -0.26 -6.58 -5.64
CA LEU A 286 -0.80 -5.45 -4.89
C LEU A 286 -0.38 -5.62 -3.44
N VAL A 287 0.41 -4.69 -2.89
CA VAL A 287 0.99 -4.84 -1.55
C VAL A 287 0.61 -3.67 -0.66
N GLU A 288 0.08 -3.95 0.53
CA GLU A 288 -0.23 -2.93 1.54
C GLU A 288 1.07 -2.43 2.17
N ASP A 289 1.20 -1.11 2.35
CA ASP A 289 2.35 -0.57 3.09
C ASP A 289 2.23 -0.97 4.57
N PRO A 290 3.26 -1.59 5.18
CA PRO A 290 3.17 -2.14 6.53
C PRO A 290 2.92 -1.08 7.62
N TYR A 291 3.20 0.20 7.36
CA TYR A 291 2.95 1.30 8.29
C TYR A 291 1.65 2.06 8.00
N PHE A 292 0.93 1.74 6.92
CA PHE A 292 -0.25 2.49 6.47
C PHE A 292 -1.27 2.71 7.60
N ARG A 293 -1.72 1.63 8.25
CA ARG A 293 -2.78 1.70 9.27
C ARG A 293 -2.35 2.49 10.50
N GLN A 294 -1.11 2.27 10.96
CA GLN A 294 -0.54 2.99 12.10
C GLN A 294 -0.42 4.49 11.79
N ASN A 295 0.07 4.82 10.59
CA ASN A 295 0.22 6.22 10.16
C ASN A 295 -1.14 6.91 10.02
N MET A 296 -2.14 6.25 9.41
CA MET A 296 -3.49 6.80 9.29
C MET A 296 -4.11 7.09 10.66
N GLN A 297 -4.02 6.14 11.59
CA GLN A 297 -4.57 6.31 12.94
C GLN A 297 -3.83 7.40 13.73
N GLY A 298 -2.50 7.41 13.68
CA GLY A 298 -1.67 8.37 14.38
C GLY A 298 -1.89 9.80 13.89
N ALA A 299 -1.85 10.02 12.58
CA ALA A 299 -2.08 11.33 11.98
C ALA A 299 -3.47 11.89 12.32
N LEU A 300 -4.51 11.07 12.16
CA LEU A 300 -5.89 11.48 12.48
C LEU A 300 -6.07 11.76 13.98
N SER A 301 -5.47 10.96 14.86
CA SER A 301 -5.56 11.14 16.31
C SER A 301 -4.86 12.43 16.77
N ALA A 302 -3.76 12.80 16.14
CA ALA A 302 -3.08 14.09 16.35
C ALA A 302 -3.80 15.28 15.67
N GLY A 303 -4.94 15.03 15.01
CA GLY A 303 -5.77 16.06 14.40
C GLY A 303 -5.25 16.59 13.06
N LEU A 304 -4.37 15.86 12.37
CA LEU A 304 -3.96 16.19 11.01
C LEU A 304 -5.06 15.79 10.02
N LYS A 305 -5.14 16.54 8.93
CA LYS A 305 -5.86 16.12 7.72
C LYS A 305 -5.06 15.03 7.02
N VAL A 306 -5.72 14.09 6.35
CA VAL A 306 -5.02 12.98 5.67
C VAL A 306 -5.48 12.82 4.23
N GLY A 307 -4.52 12.48 3.37
CA GLY A 307 -4.69 11.94 2.03
C GLY A 307 -3.89 10.64 1.92
N ILE A 308 -3.99 9.95 0.80
CA ILE A 308 -3.23 8.71 0.59
C ILE A 308 -2.63 8.67 -0.80
N TYR A 309 -1.56 7.91 -0.98
CA TYR A 309 -0.99 7.63 -2.29
C TYR A 309 -0.73 6.15 -2.51
N PHE A 310 -0.70 5.75 -3.77
CA PHE A 310 -0.41 4.39 -4.22
C PHE A 310 0.72 4.43 -5.26
N PHE A 311 1.86 3.79 -4.97
CA PHE A 311 2.98 3.70 -5.92
C PHE A 311 2.63 2.71 -7.03
N THR A 312 2.52 3.21 -8.26
CA THR A 312 2.04 2.41 -9.40
C THR A 312 3.17 1.70 -10.12
N GLN A 313 2.88 0.46 -10.51
CA GLN A 313 3.59 -0.27 -11.57
C GLN A 313 2.56 -0.90 -12.53
N ALA A 314 1.40 -0.24 -12.69
CA ALA A 314 0.36 -0.67 -13.60
C ALA A 314 0.82 -0.49 -15.06
N THR A 315 0.57 -1.52 -15.86
CA THR A 315 0.94 -1.58 -17.28
C THR A 315 -0.22 -1.29 -18.22
N ASN A 316 -1.44 -1.17 -17.69
CA ASN A 316 -2.68 -0.94 -18.42
C ASN A 316 -3.78 -0.42 -17.48
N GLU A 317 -4.92 0.02 -18.04
CA GLU A 317 -6.05 0.54 -17.26
C GLU A 317 -6.65 -0.48 -16.28
N VAL A 318 -6.53 -1.79 -16.54
CA VAL A 318 -7.06 -2.84 -15.65
C VAL A 318 -6.32 -2.83 -14.32
N GLU A 319 -5.00 -2.87 -14.40
CA GLU A 319 -4.15 -2.83 -13.22
C GLU A 319 -4.33 -1.51 -12.46
N ALA A 320 -4.57 -0.39 -13.15
CA ALA A 320 -4.86 0.90 -12.53
C ALA A 320 -6.19 0.91 -11.74
N VAL A 321 -7.23 0.26 -12.26
CA VAL A 321 -8.51 0.08 -11.53
C VAL A 321 -8.32 -0.80 -10.31
N GLU A 322 -7.51 -1.86 -10.40
CA GLU A 322 -7.16 -2.71 -9.27
C GLU A 322 -6.42 -1.91 -8.17
N GLU A 323 -5.44 -1.08 -8.54
CA GLU A 323 -4.71 -0.20 -7.62
C GLU A 323 -5.64 0.81 -6.92
N ALA A 324 -6.49 1.49 -7.69
CA ALA A 324 -7.48 2.43 -7.14
C ALA A 324 -8.47 1.72 -6.22
N SER A 325 -8.91 0.51 -6.58
CA SER A 325 -9.80 -0.30 -5.76
C SER A 325 -9.15 -0.64 -4.41
N MET A 326 -7.88 -1.01 -4.41
CA MET A 326 -7.12 -1.29 -3.18
C MET A 326 -7.02 -0.04 -2.30
N ALA A 327 -6.64 1.10 -2.89
CA ALA A 327 -6.56 2.37 -2.17
C ALA A 327 -7.91 2.72 -1.49
N LEU A 328 -9.01 2.60 -2.23
CA LEU A 328 -10.38 2.82 -1.72
C LEU A 328 -10.76 1.84 -0.62
N ALA A 329 -10.43 0.55 -0.77
CA ALA A 329 -10.72 -0.47 0.23
C ALA A 329 -9.96 -0.21 1.54
N LEU A 330 -8.71 0.22 1.45
CA LEU A 330 -7.85 0.53 2.58
C LEU A 330 -8.29 1.80 3.32
N CYS A 331 -8.77 2.82 2.60
CA CYS A 331 -9.09 4.11 3.19
C CYS A 331 -10.54 4.27 3.66
N ARG A 332 -11.44 3.33 3.31
CA ARG A 332 -12.90 3.44 3.52
C ARG A 332 -13.33 3.73 4.97
N ASP A 333 -12.55 3.24 5.94
CA ASP A 333 -12.87 3.32 7.37
C ASP A 333 -12.24 4.56 8.03
N TYR A 334 -11.61 5.44 7.23
CA TYR A 334 -10.93 6.64 7.68
C TYR A 334 -11.56 7.91 7.10
N ARG A 335 -11.46 9.01 7.85
CA ARG A 335 -11.85 10.33 7.34
C ARG A 335 -10.73 10.90 6.46
N VAL A 336 -10.76 10.55 5.17
CA VAL A 336 -9.85 11.10 4.16
C VAL A 336 -10.36 12.47 3.69
N THR A 337 -9.52 13.50 3.81
CA THR A 337 -9.84 14.89 3.43
C THR A 337 -9.03 15.42 2.26
N TYR A 338 -7.82 14.88 2.07
CA TYR A 338 -6.96 15.16 0.92
C TYR A 338 -7.17 14.09 -0.17
N PRO A 339 -6.71 14.32 -1.40
CA PRO A 339 -6.93 13.40 -2.52
C PRO A 339 -6.27 12.02 -2.33
N ILE A 340 -6.72 11.07 -3.13
CA ILE A 340 -6.07 9.77 -3.34
C ILE A 340 -5.20 9.90 -4.58
N PHE A 341 -3.89 9.81 -4.40
CA PHE A 341 -2.91 10.03 -5.46
C PHE A 341 -2.44 8.71 -6.08
N ILE A 342 -2.37 8.68 -7.40
CA ILE A 342 -1.49 7.75 -8.10
C ILE A 342 -0.10 8.36 -8.16
N ASP A 343 0.86 7.65 -7.60
CA ASP A 343 2.28 8.01 -7.64
C ASP A 343 2.93 7.28 -8.81
N THR A 344 3.35 8.06 -9.82
CA THR A 344 3.93 7.58 -11.07
C THR A 344 5.39 8.02 -11.19
N GLU A 345 6.30 7.12 -10.82
CA GLU A 345 7.75 7.30 -10.89
C GLU A 345 8.46 6.07 -11.51
N GLY A 346 9.77 6.19 -11.69
CA GLY A 346 10.62 5.10 -12.18
C GLY A 346 10.87 4.06 -11.10
N ALA A 347 11.14 2.83 -11.53
CA ALA A 347 11.39 1.67 -10.67
C ALA A 347 12.80 1.08 -10.86
N GLY A 348 13.78 1.90 -11.26
CA GLY A 348 15.17 1.45 -11.42
C GLY A 348 15.54 0.95 -12.82
N GLY A 349 14.68 1.17 -13.81
CA GLY A 349 14.87 0.73 -15.20
C GLY A 349 14.53 -0.74 -15.46
N ASN A 350 14.07 -1.48 -14.45
CA ASN A 350 13.66 -2.88 -14.55
C ASN A 350 12.22 -3.13 -14.09
N GLY A 351 11.51 -2.08 -13.64
CA GLY A 351 10.11 -2.23 -13.26
C GLY A 351 9.22 -2.42 -14.48
N ARG A 352 8.11 -3.15 -14.29
CA ARG A 352 7.15 -3.45 -15.37
C ARG A 352 6.58 -2.19 -16.04
N ALA A 353 6.50 -1.05 -15.33
CA ALA A 353 5.98 0.21 -15.87
C ALA A 353 7.04 1.16 -16.49
N ASP A 354 8.33 0.89 -16.29
CA ASP A 354 9.42 1.80 -16.73
C ASP A 354 9.45 1.99 -18.26
N GLY A 355 9.11 0.92 -18.99
CA GLY A 355 9.10 0.88 -20.45
C GLY A 355 7.83 1.40 -21.11
N LEU A 356 6.81 1.80 -20.34
CA LEU A 356 5.54 2.23 -20.92
C LEU A 356 5.70 3.51 -21.73
N ASP A 357 5.01 3.54 -22.87
CA ASP A 357 4.88 4.77 -23.63
C ASP A 357 3.99 5.77 -22.87
N MET A 358 4.09 7.03 -23.28
CA MET A 358 3.41 8.14 -22.63
C MET A 358 1.88 8.10 -22.77
N GLU A 359 1.34 7.54 -23.85
CA GLU A 359 -0.12 7.42 -24.02
C GLU A 359 -0.67 6.37 -23.05
N THR A 360 -0.05 5.19 -22.99
CA THR A 360 -0.45 4.12 -22.07
C THR A 360 -0.35 4.56 -20.61
N ARG A 361 0.75 5.24 -20.22
CA ARG A 361 0.91 5.77 -18.86
C ARG A 361 -0.15 6.83 -18.51
N THR A 362 -0.51 7.67 -19.47
CA THR A 362 -1.59 8.67 -19.27
C THR A 362 -2.93 7.98 -19.03
N LYS A 363 -3.25 6.93 -19.80
CA LYS A 363 -4.49 6.14 -19.61
C LYS A 363 -4.54 5.43 -18.26
N VAL A 364 -3.42 4.89 -17.78
CA VAL A 364 -3.27 4.34 -16.42
C VAL A 364 -3.65 5.39 -15.37
N CYS A 365 -3.08 6.60 -15.46
CA CYS A 365 -3.39 7.68 -14.51
C CYS A 365 -4.87 8.09 -14.57
N GLN A 366 -5.44 8.21 -15.78
CA GLN A 366 -6.87 8.50 -15.95
C GLN A 366 -7.76 7.40 -15.36
N ALA A 367 -7.41 6.13 -15.56
CA ALA A 367 -8.18 5.01 -15.07
C ALA A 367 -8.21 4.95 -13.54
N PHE A 368 -7.05 5.17 -12.90
CA PHE A 368 -6.97 5.28 -11.46
C PHE A 368 -7.82 6.45 -10.93
N CYS A 369 -7.60 7.65 -11.46
CA CYS A 369 -8.28 8.85 -10.96
C CYS A 369 -9.80 8.80 -11.16
N ARG A 370 -10.28 8.32 -12.32
CA ARG A 370 -11.72 8.13 -12.55
C ARG A 370 -12.32 7.14 -11.57
N THR A 371 -11.60 6.08 -11.23
CA THR A 371 -12.09 5.07 -10.28
C THR A 371 -12.25 5.64 -8.88
N VAL A 372 -11.30 6.49 -8.48
CA VAL A 372 -11.36 7.25 -7.22
C VAL A 372 -12.51 8.25 -7.22
N GLU A 373 -12.70 9.01 -8.30
CA GLU A 373 -13.77 10.02 -8.43
C GLU A 373 -15.17 9.40 -8.47
N ASP A 374 -15.35 8.29 -9.17
CA ASP A 374 -16.60 7.54 -9.20
C ASP A 374 -16.97 6.99 -7.81
N ALA A 375 -16.00 6.77 -6.93
CA ALA A 375 -16.19 6.39 -5.54
C ALA A 375 -16.44 7.59 -4.60
N GLY A 376 -16.44 8.83 -5.12
CA GLY A 376 -16.74 10.05 -4.37
C GLY A 376 -15.55 10.74 -3.71
N TYR A 377 -14.31 10.32 -4.04
CA TYR A 377 -13.08 10.95 -3.56
C TYR A 377 -12.43 11.80 -4.65
N SER A 378 -11.57 12.75 -4.28
CA SER A 378 -10.77 13.47 -5.27
C SER A 378 -9.60 12.59 -5.74
N GLY A 379 -9.49 12.38 -7.06
CA GLY A 379 -8.34 11.74 -7.68
C GLY A 379 -7.20 12.73 -7.89
N GLY A 380 -5.97 12.28 -7.64
CA GLY A 380 -4.77 13.08 -7.88
C GLY A 380 -3.64 12.29 -8.52
N ILE A 381 -2.70 13.01 -9.12
CA ILE A 381 -1.53 12.46 -9.79
C ILE A 381 -0.29 13.12 -9.20
N TYR A 382 0.61 12.30 -8.68
CA TYR A 382 1.93 12.72 -8.25
C TYR A 382 2.99 12.38 -9.28
N GLY A 383 3.99 13.24 -9.41
CA GLY A 383 5.16 12.96 -10.22
C GLY A 383 6.14 14.13 -10.25
N SER A 384 7.38 13.84 -10.62
CA SER A 384 8.39 14.87 -10.74
C SER A 384 8.17 15.77 -11.96
N ARG A 385 8.73 16.98 -11.92
CA ARG A 385 8.72 17.90 -13.06
C ARG A 385 9.16 17.24 -14.37
N ASN A 386 10.18 16.39 -14.34
CA ASN A 386 10.65 15.69 -15.54
C ASN A 386 9.59 14.70 -16.07
N TRP A 387 8.91 13.99 -15.18
CA TRP A 387 7.82 13.07 -15.55
C TRP A 387 6.65 13.80 -16.20
N PHE A 388 6.20 14.89 -15.60
CA PHE A 388 5.12 15.72 -16.16
C PHE A 388 5.48 16.34 -17.52
N ARG A 389 6.76 16.47 -17.85
CA ARG A 389 7.20 17.01 -19.15
C ARG A 389 7.44 15.95 -20.21
N THR A 390 7.79 14.73 -19.82
CA THR A 390 8.36 13.74 -20.76
C THR A 390 7.65 12.39 -20.76
N ARG A 391 6.89 12.07 -19.71
CA ARG A 391 6.29 10.74 -19.51
C ARG A 391 4.76 10.74 -19.53
N LEU A 392 4.12 11.90 -19.41
CA LEU A 392 2.66 12.05 -19.33
C LEU A 392 2.12 13.15 -20.28
N ARG A 393 0.89 12.97 -20.76
CA ARG A 393 0.11 13.99 -21.49
C ARG A 393 -0.65 14.84 -20.48
N MET A 394 -0.02 15.88 -19.95
CA MET A 394 -0.62 16.70 -18.88
C MET A 394 -1.88 17.47 -19.33
N ASP A 395 -2.01 17.75 -20.62
CA ASP A 395 -3.21 18.33 -21.21
C ASP A 395 -4.45 17.42 -21.10
N GLU A 396 -4.25 16.10 -20.96
CA GLU A 396 -5.33 15.13 -20.75
C GLU A 396 -5.61 14.84 -19.27
N LEU A 397 -4.85 15.46 -18.35
CA LEU A 397 -4.87 15.20 -16.91
C LEU A 397 -5.19 16.46 -16.08
N GLU A 398 -5.47 17.59 -16.74
CA GLU A 398 -5.66 18.91 -16.11
C GLU A 398 -6.83 19.01 -15.13
N ASN A 399 -7.79 18.08 -15.20
CA ASN A 399 -8.97 18.05 -14.33
C ASN A 399 -8.71 17.37 -12.98
N TYR A 400 -7.59 16.66 -12.82
CA TYR A 400 -7.25 16.00 -11.56
C TYR A 400 -6.36 16.89 -10.69
N VAL A 401 -6.27 16.54 -9.41
CA VAL A 401 -5.32 17.21 -8.51
C VAL A 401 -3.90 16.84 -8.91
N ILE A 402 -3.04 17.83 -9.07
CA ILE A 402 -1.64 17.65 -9.47
C ILE A 402 -0.74 17.92 -8.26
N TRP A 403 0.03 16.92 -7.87
CA TRP A 403 1.05 17.00 -6.83
C TRP A 403 2.43 16.91 -7.49
N LEU A 404 3.11 18.06 -7.54
CA LEU A 404 4.37 18.22 -8.25
C LEU A 404 5.55 17.98 -7.31
N ALA A 405 6.47 17.09 -7.67
CA ALA A 405 7.80 17.04 -7.07
C ALA A 405 8.79 17.90 -7.88
N GLU A 406 9.32 18.94 -7.25
CA GLU A 406 10.35 19.81 -7.84
C GLU A 406 11.20 20.45 -6.74
N TYR A 407 12.41 19.95 -6.55
CA TYR A 407 13.31 20.32 -5.44
C TYR A 407 14.15 21.56 -5.77
N ARG A 408 13.58 22.74 -5.50
CA ARG A 408 14.14 24.06 -5.81
C ARG A 408 13.62 25.12 -4.84
N GLU A 409 14.23 26.31 -4.78
CA GLU A 409 13.69 27.43 -4.00
C GLU A 409 12.28 27.83 -4.48
N LYS A 410 12.05 27.73 -5.79
CA LYS A 410 10.76 28.02 -6.45
C LYS A 410 10.57 27.09 -7.66
N PRO A 411 9.35 26.53 -7.87
CA PRO A 411 9.06 25.72 -9.05
C PRO A 411 9.24 26.50 -10.35
N VAL A 412 9.83 25.87 -11.36
CA VAL A 412 9.88 26.35 -12.74
C VAL A 412 9.05 25.49 -13.68
N TYR A 413 8.28 24.53 -13.15
CA TYR A 413 7.21 23.87 -13.89
C TYR A 413 6.18 24.90 -14.39
N GLY A 414 5.84 24.82 -15.68
CA GLY A 414 4.95 25.79 -16.32
C GLY A 414 3.46 25.40 -16.34
N GLY A 415 3.13 24.19 -15.86
CA GLY A 415 1.75 23.71 -15.74
C GLY A 415 1.14 24.02 -14.38
N THR A 416 -0.16 23.75 -14.25
CA THR A 416 -0.87 23.90 -12.98
C THR A 416 -0.49 22.79 -12.01
N TYR A 417 -0.31 23.14 -10.74
CA TYR A 417 -0.16 22.21 -9.63
C TYR A 417 -0.93 22.72 -8.42
N HIS A 418 -1.30 21.79 -7.54
CA HIS A 418 -2.12 22.04 -6.37
C HIS A 418 -1.40 21.68 -5.06
N LEU A 419 -0.50 20.71 -5.13
CA LEU A 419 0.48 20.40 -4.11
C LEU A 419 1.88 20.49 -4.72
N TRP A 420 2.85 20.87 -3.91
CA TRP A 420 4.26 20.94 -4.26
C TRP A 420 5.10 20.26 -3.19
N GLN A 421 5.70 19.12 -3.54
CA GLN A 421 6.77 18.50 -2.77
C GLN A 421 8.07 19.25 -3.10
N TYR A 422 8.55 20.02 -2.15
CA TYR A 422 9.64 20.97 -2.36
C TYR A 422 10.99 20.45 -1.90
N THR A 423 11.00 19.36 -1.13
CA THR A 423 12.22 18.66 -0.74
C THR A 423 11.94 17.22 -0.29
N SER A 424 12.92 16.34 -0.49
CA SER A 424 12.99 15.01 0.15
C SER A 424 13.97 14.95 1.33
N SER A 425 14.48 16.12 1.74
CA SER A 425 15.57 16.30 2.70
C SER A 425 15.13 16.99 3.99
N GLY A 426 13.82 17.07 4.23
CA GLY A 426 13.27 17.71 5.40
C GLY A 426 13.61 17.00 6.71
N ASN A 427 13.50 17.76 7.80
CA ASN A 427 13.64 17.24 9.16
C ASN A 427 12.48 17.77 10.02
N VAL A 428 11.61 16.87 10.49
CA VAL A 428 10.43 17.21 11.29
C VAL A 428 10.54 16.52 12.65
N ASP A 429 10.29 17.30 13.71
CA ASP A 429 10.29 16.75 15.06
C ASP A 429 9.23 15.64 15.21
N GLY A 430 9.65 14.46 15.66
CA GLY A 430 8.80 13.26 15.75
C GLY A 430 9.01 12.24 14.64
N ILE A 431 9.87 12.51 13.66
CA ILE A 431 10.26 11.55 12.61
C ILE A 431 11.78 11.37 12.66
N GLU A 432 12.25 10.12 12.66
CA GLU A 432 13.68 9.84 12.57
C GLU A 432 14.16 9.89 11.11
N GLY A 433 15.18 10.70 10.85
CA GLY A 433 15.80 10.81 9.52
C GLY A 433 15.14 11.85 8.62
N ARG A 434 15.27 11.67 7.30
CA ARG A 434 14.72 12.59 6.30
C ARG A 434 13.22 12.33 6.12
N VAL A 435 12.47 13.40 5.89
CA VAL A 435 11.05 13.34 5.50
C VAL A 435 10.80 14.29 4.34
N ASP A 436 9.88 13.88 3.48
CA ASP A 436 9.47 14.67 2.33
C ASP A 436 8.52 15.78 2.82
N LEU A 437 8.75 17.02 2.36
CA LEU A 437 7.96 18.19 2.79
C LEU A 437 7.14 18.75 1.63
N ASP A 438 5.89 19.04 1.95
CA ASP A 438 4.91 19.50 0.98
C ASP A 438 4.28 20.84 1.37
N ILE A 439 3.88 21.55 0.32
CA ILE A 439 2.97 22.68 0.40
C ILE A 439 1.70 22.34 -0.36
N SER A 440 0.55 22.45 0.30
CA SER A 440 -0.75 22.39 -0.35
C SER A 440 -1.34 23.78 -0.54
N TYR A 441 -1.83 24.04 -1.75
CA TYR A 441 -2.59 25.23 -2.12
C TYR A 441 -4.10 24.98 -2.15
N LEU A 442 -4.54 23.80 -1.69
CA LEU A 442 -5.95 23.46 -1.61
C LEU A 442 -6.59 24.08 -0.38
N ALA A 443 -7.80 24.62 -0.55
CA ALA A 443 -8.60 25.15 0.54
C ALA A 443 -9.55 24.07 1.06
N TYR A 444 -9.45 23.74 2.35
CA TYR A 444 -10.22 22.68 3.03
C TYR A 444 -10.77 23.12 4.36
#